data_AF-A0A5N3QYS1-F1
#
_entry.id   AF-A0A5N3QYS1-F1
#
_cell.length_a   1.000
_cell.length_b   1.000
_cell.length_c   1.000
_cell.angle_alpha   90.00
_cell.angle_beta   90.00
_cell.angle_gamma   90.00
#
_symmetry.space_group_name_H-M   'P 1'
#
loop_
_entity.id
_entity.type
_entity.pdbx_description
1 polymer ?
#
loop_
_entity_poly.entity_id
_entity_poly.type
_entity_poly.pdbx_seq_one_letter_code
_entity_poly.pdbx_strand_id
1 'polypeptide(L)'
;MTKIAMLSTGEEVLHGDIVDTNAAWMSAEFYQHGFALAKRSTVGDQMGALVEELLMLSFNYDVVIVNGGLGPTTDDMSAAAAASAADQKLVLFPDWLQRMESMFAARDAKMPDSNLKQAMLPESSQIVDNPVGTACGFKLIINDATFYFTPGVPSEFKKMVKDQILPDLSRSYPEISAFECSRLYTFGLSESGISDILDQLKLPEGYELGYRSYLPFIEVKLFGPKSGLEVRVKLLQMVHKLLEGNVVSVDEPMVEHLGHLLSEKHKTLSVSEVSTKGALSAWLQSDENLENCFGHSWVMAESKGSDIDKSDPLAATLALAGATREKCATELALVTGKLEDKTFSVALSTPAGEWGQVFEFHRSYNREDSRTVIKTVAADMLRRHLENKPMFGQFTSLKRIKELFIPNSVL
;
A
#
# COMPACT_ATOMS: atom_id res chain seq x y z
N MET A 1 9.43 2.58 -27.24
CA MET A 1 8.51 2.67 -26.08
C MET A 1 8.77 4.03 -25.44
N THR A 2 7.72 4.82 -25.25
CA THR A 2 7.80 6.16 -24.66
C THR A 2 8.46 6.06 -23.28
N LYS A 3 9.53 6.83 -23.08
CA LYS A 3 10.30 6.86 -21.84
C LYS A 3 9.78 7.98 -20.96
N ILE A 4 9.29 7.62 -19.78
CA ILE A 4 8.70 8.56 -18.83
C ILE A 4 9.55 8.61 -17.58
N ALA A 5 9.85 9.81 -17.11
CA ALA A 5 10.55 10.02 -15.85
C ALA A 5 9.73 10.87 -14.89
N MET A 6 10.08 10.78 -13.61
CA MET A 6 9.61 11.69 -12.59
C MET A 6 10.78 12.31 -11.85
N LEU A 7 10.71 13.62 -11.61
CA LEU A 7 11.61 14.38 -10.76
C LEU A 7 10.83 14.90 -9.54
N SER A 8 11.19 14.44 -8.36
CA SER A 8 10.70 15.01 -7.11
C SER A 8 11.67 16.09 -6.63
N THR A 9 11.17 17.24 -6.20
CA THR A 9 11.99 18.32 -5.65
C THR A 9 11.64 18.57 -4.19
N GLY A 10 12.64 18.94 -3.39
CA GLY A 10 12.46 19.26 -1.97
C GLY A 10 13.60 18.73 -1.12
N GLU A 11 14.21 19.58 -0.30
CA GLU A 11 15.25 19.16 0.65
C GLU A 11 14.73 18.12 1.66
N GLU A 12 13.47 18.22 2.08
CA GLU A 12 12.82 17.28 2.99
C GLU A 12 12.64 15.88 2.38
N VAL A 13 12.46 15.82 1.04
CA VAL A 13 12.36 14.55 0.30
C VAL A 13 13.77 13.98 0.10
N LEU A 14 14.74 14.84 -0.25
CA LEU A 14 16.12 14.44 -0.49
C LEU A 14 16.80 13.87 0.77
N HIS A 15 16.59 14.52 1.92
CA HIS A 15 17.16 14.09 3.20
C HIS A 15 16.37 12.95 3.87
N GLY A 16 15.17 12.64 3.37
CA GLY A 16 14.32 11.58 3.90
C GLY A 16 13.55 11.98 5.17
N ASP A 17 13.35 13.28 5.42
CA ASP A 17 12.47 13.78 6.47
C ASP A 17 11.01 13.38 6.19
N ILE A 18 10.65 13.29 4.90
CA ILE A 18 9.39 12.70 4.44
C ILE A 18 9.66 11.62 3.38
N VAL A 19 8.79 10.61 3.36
CA VAL A 19 8.78 9.61 2.29
C VAL A 19 8.09 10.21 1.07
N ASP A 20 8.71 10.06 -0.10
CA ASP A 20 8.11 10.44 -1.39
C ASP A 20 6.94 9.53 -1.80
N THR A 21 5.80 9.76 -1.15
CA THR A 21 4.56 9.03 -1.40
C THR A 21 3.90 9.43 -2.71
N ASN A 22 4.15 10.65 -3.20
CA ASN A 22 3.63 11.14 -4.48
C ASN A 22 4.20 10.32 -5.63
N ALA A 23 5.52 10.13 -5.66
CA ALA A 23 6.14 9.38 -6.73
C ALA A 23 5.84 7.89 -6.65
N ALA A 24 5.71 7.32 -5.45
CA ALA A 24 5.22 5.95 -5.29
C ALA A 24 3.79 5.78 -5.84
N TRP A 25 2.89 6.71 -5.52
CA TRP A 25 1.52 6.70 -6.02
C TRP A 25 1.44 6.90 -7.53
N MET A 26 2.16 7.89 -8.09
CA MET A 26 2.15 8.19 -9.51
C MET A 26 2.71 7.02 -10.31
N SER A 27 3.79 6.38 -9.86
CA SER A 27 4.34 5.18 -10.51
C SER A 27 3.28 4.08 -10.66
N ALA A 28 2.50 3.83 -9.60
CA ALA A 28 1.46 2.82 -9.61
C ALA A 28 0.27 3.23 -10.50
N GLU A 29 -0.16 4.49 -10.45
CA GLU A 29 -1.25 5.01 -11.26
C GLU A 29 -0.87 4.99 -12.75
N PHE A 30 0.28 5.54 -13.12
CA PHE A 30 0.77 5.57 -14.50
C PHE A 30 0.93 4.17 -15.08
N TYR A 31 1.47 3.23 -14.30
CA TYR A 31 1.62 1.85 -14.74
C TYR A 31 0.26 1.21 -15.08
N GLN A 32 -0.80 1.47 -14.31
CA GLN A 32 -2.16 0.99 -14.60
C GLN A 32 -2.75 1.56 -15.91
N HIS A 33 -2.27 2.72 -16.35
CA HIS A 33 -2.66 3.32 -17.63
C HIS A 33 -1.65 3.04 -18.76
N GLY A 34 -0.66 2.18 -18.53
CA GLY A 34 0.34 1.77 -19.52
C GLY A 34 1.55 2.71 -19.65
N PHE A 35 1.63 3.75 -18.82
CA PHE A 35 2.68 4.76 -18.82
C PHE A 35 3.80 4.44 -17.82
N ALA A 36 4.34 3.21 -17.87
CA ALA A 36 5.37 2.79 -16.91
C ALA A 36 6.56 3.76 -16.83
N LEU A 37 6.98 4.12 -15.61
CA LEU A 37 8.13 5.00 -15.40
C LEU A 37 9.44 4.25 -15.65
N ALA A 38 10.32 4.87 -16.41
CA ALA A 38 11.67 4.39 -16.70
C ALA A 38 12.72 4.95 -15.72
N LYS A 39 12.46 6.10 -15.09
CA LYS A 39 13.34 6.70 -14.08
C LYS A 39 12.56 7.52 -13.06
N ARG A 40 13.08 7.53 -11.84
CA ARG A 40 12.76 8.51 -10.81
C ARG A 40 14.05 9.16 -10.32
N SER A 41 14.04 10.46 -10.09
CA SER A 41 15.11 11.18 -9.40
C SER A 41 14.53 12.15 -8.38
N THR A 42 15.37 12.49 -7.40
CA THR A 42 15.05 13.45 -6.34
C THR A 42 16.20 14.45 -6.26
N VAL A 43 15.89 15.74 -6.23
CA VAL A 43 16.88 16.83 -6.16
C VAL A 43 16.41 17.85 -5.11
N GLY A 44 17.36 18.44 -4.37
CA GLY A 44 17.06 19.51 -3.40
C GLY A 44 16.76 20.84 -4.07
N ASP A 45 16.46 21.87 -3.27
CA ASP A 45 15.98 23.17 -3.74
C ASP A 45 17.12 24.13 -4.13
N GLN A 46 18.05 23.63 -4.94
CA GLN A 46 19.16 24.40 -5.47
C GLN A 46 19.02 24.59 -6.97
N MET A 47 18.96 25.85 -7.42
CA MET A 47 18.75 26.19 -8.83
C MET A 47 19.66 25.44 -9.80
N GLY A 48 20.97 25.38 -9.51
CA GLY A 48 21.93 24.69 -10.40
C GLY A 48 21.63 23.20 -10.55
N ALA A 49 21.34 22.52 -9.44
CA ALA A 49 21.01 21.10 -9.44
C ALA A 49 19.67 20.81 -10.13
N LEU A 50 18.66 21.67 -9.92
CA LEU A 50 17.37 21.56 -10.60
C LEU A 50 17.53 21.71 -12.12
N VAL A 51 18.24 22.75 -12.58
CA VAL A 51 18.46 22.98 -14.02
C VAL A 51 19.26 21.84 -14.65
N GLU A 52 20.31 21.36 -13.97
CA GLU A 52 21.12 20.22 -14.44
C GLU A 52 20.26 18.96 -14.63
N GLU A 53 19.45 18.59 -13.62
CA GLU A 53 18.62 17.39 -13.72
C GLU A 53 17.49 17.56 -14.74
N LEU A 54 16.87 18.74 -14.86
CA LEU A 54 15.88 19.03 -15.91
C LEU A 54 16.48 18.84 -17.30
N LEU A 55 17.69 19.36 -17.55
CA LEU A 55 18.39 19.17 -18.81
C LEU A 55 18.71 17.70 -19.05
N MET A 56 19.29 17.01 -18.07
CA MET A 56 19.59 15.58 -18.16
C MET A 56 18.35 14.74 -18.49
N LEU A 57 17.21 15.02 -17.86
CA LEU A 57 15.96 14.32 -18.14
C LEU A 57 15.44 14.66 -19.55
N SER A 58 15.52 15.92 -19.97
CA SER A 58 15.05 16.34 -21.29
C SER A 58 15.78 15.69 -22.47
N PHE A 59 17.05 15.29 -22.29
CA PHE A 59 17.82 14.60 -23.32
C PHE A 59 17.58 13.09 -23.38
N ASN A 60 16.97 12.49 -22.35
CA ASN A 60 16.91 11.03 -22.19
C ASN A 60 15.50 10.45 -22.13
N TYR A 61 14.48 11.29 -21.94
CA TYR A 61 13.08 10.90 -21.72
C TYR A 61 12.14 11.74 -22.57
N ASP A 62 11.03 11.15 -23.00
CA ASP A 62 10.03 11.82 -23.85
C ASP A 62 9.05 12.63 -23.00
N VAL A 63 8.77 12.18 -21.78
CA VAL A 63 7.85 12.81 -20.82
C VAL A 63 8.48 12.86 -19.44
N VAL A 64 8.39 14.01 -18.78
CA VAL A 64 8.91 14.21 -17.43
C VAL A 64 7.85 14.87 -16.54
N ILE A 65 7.54 14.26 -15.40
CA ILE A 65 6.69 14.88 -14.39
C ILE A 65 7.57 15.41 -13.26
N VAL A 66 7.50 16.71 -13.02
CA VAL A 66 8.20 17.39 -11.93
C VAL A 66 7.19 17.67 -10.81
N ASN A 67 7.49 17.19 -9.60
CA ASN A 67 6.62 17.34 -8.44
C ASN A 67 7.33 18.09 -7.31
N GLY A 68 6.79 19.24 -6.92
CA GLY A 68 7.36 20.11 -5.89
C GLY A 68 7.86 21.46 -6.42
N GLY A 69 8.16 22.38 -5.50
CA GLY A 69 8.80 23.67 -5.78
C GLY A 69 7.94 24.71 -6.52
N LEU A 70 6.60 24.64 -6.42
CA LEU A 70 5.64 25.60 -7.01
C LEU A 70 4.90 26.46 -5.98
N GLY A 71 5.27 26.37 -4.71
CA GLY A 71 4.73 27.22 -3.67
C GLY A 71 5.21 28.67 -3.77
N PRO A 72 4.82 29.51 -2.79
CA PRO A 72 5.18 30.92 -2.75
C PRO A 72 6.51 31.20 -2.04
N THR A 73 7.20 30.22 -1.47
CA THR A 73 8.39 30.44 -0.63
C THR A 73 9.66 30.58 -1.46
N THR A 74 10.77 30.97 -0.84
CA THR A 74 12.02 31.32 -1.54
C THR A 74 12.72 30.10 -2.16
N ASP A 75 12.58 28.95 -1.51
CA ASP A 75 13.02 27.61 -1.92
C ASP A 75 12.16 26.99 -3.03
N ASP A 76 10.96 27.51 -3.33
CA ASP A 76 10.15 27.03 -4.45
C ASP A 76 10.72 27.46 -5.82
N MET A 77 11.71 26.75 -6.34
CA MET A 77 12.46 27.20 -7.53
C MET A 77 12.03 26.56 -8.85
N SER A 78 11.08 25.62 -8.86
CA SER A 78 10.79 24.77 -10.04
C SER A 78 10.38 25.56 -11.29
N ALA A 79 9.53 26.59 -11.17
CA ALA A 79 9.14 27.42 -12.33
C ALA A 79 10.30 28.23 -12.90
N ALA A 80 11.17 28.75 -12.03
CA ALA A 80 12.35 29.50 -12.44
C ALA A 80 13.43 28.59 -13.03
N ALA A 81 13.61 27.38 -12.48
CA ALA A 81 14.50 26.36 -13.03
C ALA A 81 14.02 25.89 -14.42
N ALA A 82 12.70 25.70 -14.59
CA ALA A 82 12.11 25.38 -15.88
C ALA A 82 12.37 26.47 -16.93
N ALA A 83 12.19 27.74 -16.56
CA ALA A 83 12.48 28.88 -17.43
C ALA A 83 13.96 28.90 -17.84
N SER A 84 14.88 28.69 -16.89
CA SER A 84 16.31 28.64 -17.17
C SER A 84 16.71 27.45 -18.05
N ALA A 85 16.13 26.27 -17.82
CA ALA A 85 16.42 25.07 -18.62
C ALA A 85 15.86 25.17 -20.04
N ALA A 86 14.74 25.88 -20.22
CA ALA A 86 14.11 26.12 -21.51
C ALA A 86 14.68 27.33 -22.28
N ASP A 87 15.61 28.07 -21.69
CA ASP A 87 16.10 29.38 -22.18
C ASP A 87 14.96 30.38 -22.45
N GLN A 88 14.02 30.47 -21.50
CA GLN A 88 12.83 31.32 -21.58
C GLN A 88 12.77 32.34 -20.45
N LYS A 89 12.04 33.43 -20.69
CA LYS A 89 11.71 34.38 -19.64
C LYS A 89 10.59 33.83 -18.76
N LEU A 90 10.67 34.16 -17.47
CA LEU A 90 9.56 34.00 -16.54
C LEU A 90 8.62 35.21 -16.71
N VAL A 91 7.36 34.96 -17.06
CA VAL A 91 6.36 36.00 -17.32
C VAL A 91 5.15 35.79 -16.42
N LEU A 92 4.46 36.88 -16.11
CA LEU A 92 3.22 36.81 -15.33
C LEU A 92 2.08 36.33 -16.23
N PHE A 93 1.35 35.31 -15.78
CA PHE A 93 0.14 34.82 -16.43
C PHE A 93 -1.08 35.51 -15.80
N PRO A 94 -1.69 36.52 -16.46
CA PRO A 94 -2.71 37.36 -15.84
C PRO A 94 -3.98 36.59 -15.47
N ASP A 95 -4.37 35.62 -16.30
CA ASP A 95 -5.57 34.80 -16.06
C ASP A 95 -5.44 33.97 -14.77
N TRP A 96 -4.23 33.43 -14.50
CA TRP A 96 -3.99 32.70 -13.26
C TRP A 96 -3.93 33.63 -12.05
N LEU A 97 -3.30 34.80 -12.21
CA LEU A 97 -3.30 35.83 -11.17
C LEU A 97 -4.72 36.21 -10.74
N GLN A 98 -5.60 36.50 -11.70
CA GLN A 98 -7.00 36.84 -11.43
C GLN A 98 -7.74 35.71 -10.70
N ARG A 99 -7.43 34.46 -11.04
CA ARG A 99 -8.00 33.30 -10.35
C ARG A 99 -7.50 33.19 -8.92
N MET A 100 -6.21 33.37 -8.67
CA MET A 100 -5.67 33.39 -7.31
C MET A 100 -6.30 34.51 -6.49
N GLU A 101 -6.38 35.73 -7.02
CA GLU A 101 -7.05 36.86 -6.36
C GLU A 101 -8.50 36.51 -5.98
N SER A 102 -9.24 35.87 -6.88
CA SER A 102 -10.61 35.40 -6.63
C SER A 102 -10.68 34.33 -5.54
N MET A 103 -9.71 33.41 -5.49
CA MET A 103 -9.63 32.37 -4.46
C MET A 103 -9.36 32.95 -3.06
N PHE A 104 -8.50 33.97 -2.96
CA PHE A 104 -8.26 34.68 -1.71
C PHE A 104 -9.47 35.53 -1.31
N ALA A 105 -10.08 36.24 -2.25
CA ALA A 105 -11.28 37.04 -2.00
C ALA A 105 -12.46 36.18 -1.52
N ALA A 106 -12.65 34.97 -2.07
CA ALA A 106 -13.67 34.03 -1.62
C ALA A 106 -13.48 33.51 -0.18
N ARG A 107 -12.29 33.74 0.41
CA ARG A 107 -11.95 33.42 1.80
C ARG A 107 -11.84 34.67 2.67
N ASP A 108 -12.39 35.80 2.20
CA ASP A 108 -12.30 37.12 2.84
C ASP A 108 -10.86 37.55 3.17
N ALA A 109 -9.90 37.12 2.33
CA ALA A 109 -8.47 37.39 2.50
C ALA A 109 -7.92 38.19 1.32
N LYS A 110 -6.93 39.05 1.58
CA LYS A 110 -6.11 39.66 0.53
C LYS A 110 -5.00 38.69 0.14
N MET A 111 -4.76 38.52 -1.16
CA MET A 111 -3.63 37.73 -1.66
C MET A 111 -2.29 38.36 -1.21
N PRO A 112 -1.41 37.60 -0.53
CA PRO A 112 -0.06 38.06 -0.23
C PRO A 112 0.79 38.24 -1.51
N ASP A 113 1.71 39.21 -1.50
CA ASP A 113 2.57 39.47 -2.67
C ASP A 113 3.49 38.30 -3.02
N SER A 114 3.87 37.47 -2.03
CA SER A 114 4.66 36.25 -2.27
C SER A 114 3.94 35.23 -3.17
N ASN A 115 2.61 35.20 -3.15
CA ASN A 115 1.82 34.31 -4.02
C ASN A 115 1.87 34.73 -5.49
N LEU A 116 2.29 35.95 -5.83
CA LEU A 116 2.47 36.38 -7.22
C LEU A 116 3.41 35.44 -7.98
N LYS A 117 4.43 34.89 -7.29
CA LYS A 117 5.37 33.91 -7.85
C LYS A 117 4.67 32.68 -8.44
N GLN A 118 3.51 32.29 -7.91
CA GLN A 118 2.74 31.13 -8.37
C GLN A 118 2.02 31.38 -9.72
N ALA A 119 2.00 32.63 -10.21
CA ALA A 119 1.56 33.00 -11.56
C ALA A 119 2.72 33.39 -12.49
N MET A 120 3.97 33.29 -12.04
CA MET A 120 5.15 33.57 -12.85
C MET A 120 5.65 32.26 -13.47
N LEU A 121 5.40 32.06 -14.76
CA LEU A 121 5.70 30.81 -15.47
C LEU A 121 6.59 31.09 -16.71
N PRO A 122 7.30 30.08 -17.25
CA PRO A 122 7.97 30.21 -18.54
C PRO A 122 7.00 30.66 -19.64
N GLU A 123 7.43 31.53 -20.54
CA GLU A 123 6.57 32.15 -21.56
C GLU A 123 5.77 31.16 -22.42
N SER A 124 6.34 29.99 -22.75
CA SER A 124 5.66 28.96 -23.56
C SER A 124 4.71 28.04 -22.78
N SER A 125 4.50 28.29 -21.49
CA SER A 125 3.76 27.39 -20.61
C SER A 125 2.29 27.30 -20.98
N GLN A 126 1.78 26.07 -20.97
CA GLN A 126 0.34 25.78 -20.95
C GLN A 126 -0.08 25.48 -19.52
N ILE A 127 -1.05 26.21 -18.98
CA ILE A 127 -1.51 26.00 -17.61
C ILE A 127 -2.15 24.61 -17.48
N VAL A 128 -1.77 23.89 -16.42
CA VAL A 128 -2.46 22.70 -15.92
C VAL A 128 -3.24 23.13 -14.69
N ASP A 129 -4.57 23.05 -14.77
CA ASP A 129 -5.45 23.65 -13.77
C ASP A 129 -5.27 22.99 -12.39
N ASN A 130 -5.24 23.80 -11.33
CA ASN A 130 -5.31 23.33 -9.96
C ASN A 130 -6.59 23.83 -9.30
N PRO A 131 -7.66 23.01 -9.24
CA PRO A 131 -8.93 23.44 -8.66
C PRO A 131 -8.95 23.41 -7.12
N VAL A 132 -7.92 22.87 -6.47
CA VAL A 132 -7.90 22.63 -5.02
C VAL A 132 -6.75 23.35 -4.29
N GLY A 133 -5.88 24.04 -5.02
CA GLY A 133 -4.74 24.81 -4.48
C GLY A 133 -4.43 26.07 -5.29
N THR A 134 -3.57 26.94 -4.75
CA THR A 134 -3.26 28.26 -5.37
C THR A 134 -2.19 28.18 -6.46
N ALA A 135 -1.26 27.22 -6.38
CA ALA A 135 -0.25 26.99 -7.40
C ALA A 135 -0.88 26.27 -8.61
N CYS A 136 -0.89 26.88 -9.79
CA CYS A 136 -1.16 26.09 -10.99
C CYS A 136 -0.02 25.12 -11.26
N GLY A 137 -0.33 24.02 -11.94
CA GLY A 137 0.70 23.34 -12.70
C GLY A 137 0.88 23.99 -14.05
N PHE A 138 1.90 23.53 -14.76
CA PHE A 138 2.10 23.94 -16.13
C PHE A 138 2.81 22.87 -16.94
N LYS A 139 2.59 22.90 -18.24
CA LYS A 139 3.18 22.04 -19.25
C LYS A 139 4.02 22.89 -20.19
N LEU A 140 5.23 22.45 -20.50
CA LEU A 140 6.05 23.03 -21.56
C LEU A 140 6.95 21.97 -22.20
N ILE A 141 7.62 22.35 -23.27
CA ILE A 141 8.63 21.52 -23.92
C ILE A 141 10.00 22.08 -23.54
N ILE A 142 10.88 21.21 -23.08
CA ILE A 142 12.31 21.49 -22.89
C ILE A 142 13.06 20.54 -23.82
N ASN A 143 13.80 21.08 -24.79
CA ASN A 143 14.33 20.32 -25.93
C ASN A 143 13.22 19.58 -26.69
N ASP A 144 13.25 18.24 -26.71
CA ASP A 144 12.23 17.40 -27.35
C ASP A 144 11.27 16.75 -26.35
N ALA A 145 11.45 17.01 -25.05
CA ALA A 145 10.73 16.34 -23.98
C ALA A 145 9.57 17.19 -23.44
N THR A 146 8.43 16.55 -23.21
CA THR A 146 7.27 17.20 -22.60
C THR A 146 7.39 17.16 -21.08
N PHE A 147 7.42 18.33 -20.45
CA PHE A 147 7.46 18.46 -19.00
C PHE A 147 6.09 18.88 -18.46
N TYR A 148 5.69 18.27 -17.34
CA TYR A 148 4.58 18.73 -16.52
C TYR A 148 5.10 19.06 -15.13
N PHE A 149 4.86 20.28 -14.67
CA PHE A 149 5.21 20.75 -13.34
C PHE A 149 3.97 20.76 -12.47
N THR A 150 4.08 20.22 -11.26
CA THR A 150 2.96 20.04 -10.33
C THR A 150 3.33 20.42 -8.90
N PRO A 151 2.37 20.90 -8.08
CA PRO A 151 2.62 21.19 -6.67
C PRO A 151 2.94 19.91 -5.87
N GLY A 152 3.73 20.04 -4.80
CA GLY A 152 4.10 18.91 -3.93
C GLY A 152 2.96 18.38 -3.03
N VAL A 153 1.88 19.16 -2.86
CA VAL A 153 0.76 18.76 -1.99
C VAL A 153 0.04 17.54 -2.59
N PRO A 154 -0.05 16.40 -1.87
CA PRO A 154 -0.55 15.15 -2.46
C PRO A 154 -1.96 15.21 -3.04
N SER A 155 -2.90 15.92 -2.40
CA SER A 155 -4.28 16.05 -2.88
C SER A 155 -4.36 16.83 -4.21
N GLU A 156 -3.56 17.88 -4.35
CA GLU A 156 -3.49 18.72 -5.55
C GLU A 156 -2.87 17.94 -6.71
N PHE A 157 -1.68 17.35 -6.46
CA PHE A 157 -0.95 16.55 -7.43
C PHE A 157 -1.79 15.39 -8.00
N LYS A 158 -2.41 14.60 -7.11
CA LYS A 158 -3.21 13.43 -7.51
C LYS A 158 -4.39 13.83 -8.39
N LYS A 159 -5.02 14.97 -8.08
CA LYS A 159 -6.15 15.49 -8.86
C LYS A 159 -5.72 15.94 -10.25
N MET A 160 -4.62 16.69 -10.34
CA MET A 160 -4.07 17.15 -11.63
C MET A 160 -3.63 15.99 -12.51
N VAL A 161 -2.98 14.97 -11.92
CA VAL A 161 -2.57 13.77 -12.63
C VAL A 161 -3.77 13.05 -13.25
N LYS A 162 -4.80 12.79 -12.45
CA LYS A 162 -5.99 12.04 -12.89
C LYS A 162 -6.85 12.80 -13.88
N ASP A 163 -7.10 14.08 -13.62
CA ASP A 163 -8.09 14.85 -14.36
C ASP A 163 -7.52 15.45 -15.65
N GLN A 164 -6.19 15.65 -15.73
CA GLN A 164 -5.58 16.39 -16.85
C GLN A 164 -4.35 15.70 -17.45
N ILE A 165 -3.35 15.30 -16.64
CA ILE A 165 -2.08 14.78 -17.19
C ILE A 165 -2.28 13.43 -17.86
N LEU A 166 -2.92 12.46 -17.21
CA LEU A 166 -3.18 11.14 -17.78
C LEU A 166 -4.06 11.19 -19.05
N PRO A 167 -5.18 11.96 -19.07
CA PRO A 167 -5.95 12.18 -20.29
C PRO A 167 -5.12 12.80 -21.42
N ASP A 168 -4.22 13.74 -21.11
CA ASP A 168 -3.36 14.37 -22.10
C ASP A 168 -2.33 13.40 -22.69
N LEU A 169 -1.69 12.59 -21.85
CA LEU A 169 -0.78 11.53 -22.28
C LEU A 169 -1.50 10.47 -23.11
N SER A 170 -2.70 10.06 -22.71
CA SER A 170 -3.51 9.08 -23.45
C SER A 170 -3.89 9.57 -24.85
N ARG A 171 -4.11 10.88 -25.02
CA ARG A 171 -4.34 11.49 -26.34
C ARG A 171 -3.07 11.60 -27.17
N SER A 172 -1.93 11.85 -26.53
CA SER A 172 -0.64 12.05 -27.19
C SER A 172 0.02 10.73 -27.62
N TYR A 173 -0.29 9.65 -26.91
CA TYR A 173 0.28 8.31 -27.13
C TYR A 173 -0.84 7.24 -27.19
N PRO A 174 -1.76 7.31 -28.18
CA PRO A 174 -2.93 6.43 -28.25
C PRO A 174 -2.61 4.95 -28.47
N GLU A 175 -1.39 4.64 -28.93
CA GLU A 175 -0.88 3.28 -29.10
C GLU A 175 -0.49 2.59 -27.77
N ILE A 176 -0.31 3.36 -26.69
CA ILE A 176 0.01 2.80 -25.38
C ILE A 176 -1.24 2.16 -24.79
N SER A 177 -1.21 0.83 -24.68
CA SER A 177 -2.29 0.07 -24.08
C SER A 177 -2.17 0.05 -22.56
N ALA A 178 -3.29 0.28 -21.87
CA ALA A 178 -3.36 0.14 -20.43
C ALA A 178 -3.02 -1.29 -19.99
N PHE A 179 -2.31 -1.40 -18.87
CA PHE A 179 -1.99 -2.66 -18.21
C PHE A 179 -2.87 -2.84 -17.00
N GLU A 180 -3.25 -4.08 -16.74
CA GLU A 180 -3.95 -4.43 -15.50
C GLU A 180 -3.11 -5.42 -14.70
N CYS A 181 -3.16 -5.26 -13.39
CA CYS A 181 -2.41 -6.04 -12.43
C CYS A 181 -3.40 -6.75 -11.52
N SER A 182 -3.45 -8.07 -11.63
CA SER A 182 -4.13 -8.91 -10.63
C SER A 182 -3.14 -9.34 -9.56
N ARG A 183 -3.58 -9.43 -8.31
CA ARG A 183 -2.74 -9.68 -7.13
C ARG A 183 -3.24 -10.90 -6.37
N LEU A 184 -2.34 -11.83 -6.06
CA LEU A 184 -2.58 -12.82 -5.01
C LEU A 184 -1.75 -12.46 -3.80
N TYR A 185 -2.40 -12.37 -2.65
CA TYR A 185 -1.72 -12.19 -1.38
C TYR A 185 -1.43 -13.56 -0.80
N THR A 186 -0.16 -13.82 -0.49
CA THR A 186 0.27 -15.11 0.04
C THR A 186 0.91 -14.94 1.41
N PHE A 187 0.75 -15.95 2.26
CA PHE A 187 1.36 -16.01 3.58
C PHE A 187 1.94 -17.42 3.84
N GLY A 188 3.16 -17.48 4.36
CA GLY A 188 3.78 -18.73 4.80
C GLY A 188 4.81 -19.33 3.84
N LEU A 189 5.07 -18.73 2.68
CA LEU A 189 6.18 -19.10 1.79
C LEU A 189 7.23 -17.99 1.72
N SER A 190 8.45 -18.33 1.32
CA SER A 190 9.46 -17.34 0.93
C SER A 190 9.29 -16.95 -0.53
N GLU A 191 9.87 -15.81 -0.93
CA GLU A 191 9.83 -15.34 -2.32
C GLU A 191 10.45 -16.37 -3.27
N SER A 192 11.60 -16.92 -2.89
CA SER A 192 12.25 -18.00 -3.64
C SER A 192 11.36 -19.24 -3.77
N GLY A 193 10.68 -19.65 -2.69
CA GLY A 193 9.79 -20.80 -2.71
C GLY A 193 8.57 -20.58 -3.60
N ILE A 194 8.04 -19.36 -3.65
CA ILE A 194 6.96 -19.01 -4.60
C ILE A 194 7.48 -19.02 -6.03
N SER A 195 8.64 -18.39 -6.29
CA SER A 195 9.24 -18.36 -7.64
C SER A 195 9.49 -19.76 -8.16
N ASP A 196 10.13 -20.64 -7.38
CA ASP A 196 10.41 -22.03 -7.77
C ASP A 196 9.12 -22.80 -8.16
N ILE A 197 8.01 -22.54 -7.46
CA ILE A 197 6.69 -23.14 -7.76
C ILE A 197 6.09 -22.57 -9.04
N LEU A 198 6.29 -21.28 -9.33
CA LEU A 198 5.68 -20.59 -10.48
C LEU A 198 6.54 -20.62 -11.75
N ASP A 199 7.84 -20.89 -11.66
CA ASP A 199 8.77 -20.96 -12.80
C ASP A 199 8.36 -22.01 -13.84
N GLN A 200 7.56 -23.00 -13.45
CA GLN A 200 6.97 -23.98 -14.37
C GLN A 200 5.86 -23.42 -15.26
N LEU A 201 5.34 -22.22 -14.98
CA LEU A 201 4.31 -21.55 -15.77
C LEU A 201 4.92 -20.84 -16.97
N LYS A 202 4.46 -21.22 -18.17
CA LYS A 202 4.79 -20.49 -19.40
C LYS A 202 3.79 -19.36 -19.61
N LEU A 203 4.26 -18.12 -19.42
CA LEU A 203 3.45 -16.93 -19.66
C LEU A 203 3.42 -16.57 -21.16
N PRO A 204 2.26 -16.18 -21.71
CA PRO A 204 2.17 -15.63 -23.06
C PRO A 204 2.92 -14.29 -23.18
N GLU A 205 3.20 -13.87 -24.41
CA GLU A 205 3.77 -12.56 -24.69
C GLU A 205 2.89 -11.43 -24.13
N GLY A 206 3.52 -10.43 -23.50
CA GLY A 206 2.83 -9.31 -22.86
C GLY A 206 2.32 -9.59 -21.44
N TYR A 207 2.53 -10.80 -20.89
CA TYR A 207 2.21 -11.14 -19.51
C TYR A 207 3.48 -11.33 -18.69
N GLU A 208 3.47 -10.82 -17.46
CA GLU A 208 4.63 -10.88 -16.56
C GLU A 208 4.17 -11.18 -15.13
N LEU A 209 4.98 -11.96 -14.42
CA LEU A 209 4.83 -12.15 -12.98
C LEU A 209 5.81 -11.24 -12.24
N GLY A 210 5.30 -10.50 -11.28
CA GLY A 210 6.11 -9.73 -10.34
C GLY A 210 5.89 -10.20 -8.91
N TYR A 211 6.90 -10.03 -8.07
CA TYR A 211 6.84 -10.35 -6.65
C TYR A 211 7.07 -9.10 -5.82
N ARG A 212 6.29 -8.94 -4.75
CA ARG A 212 6.55 -7.90 -3.75
C ARG A 212 6.47 -8.51 -2.37
N SER A 213 7.62 -8.63 -1.75
CA SER A 213 7.77 -9.06 -0.36
C SER A 213 7.59 -7.89 0.60
N TYR A 214 6.71 -8.03 1.58
CA TYR A 214 6.59 -7.11 2.72
C TYR A 214 6.02 -7.87 3.91
N LEU A 215 6.52 -7.65 5.12
CA LEU A 215 6.11 -8.49 6.24
C LEU A 215 4.60 -8.36 6.53
N PRO A 216 3.84 -9.46 6.66
CA PRO A 216 4.23 -10.87 6.55
C PRO A 216 3.87 -11.53 5.20
N PHE A 217 3.38 -10.76 4.23
CA PHE A 217 2.87 -11.26 2.96
C PHE A 217 3.89 -11.23 1.82
N ILE A 218 3.63 -12.04 0.80
CA ILE A 218 4.23 -11.86 -0.51
C ILE A 218 3.08 -11.68 -1.49
N GLU A 219 3.05 -10.53 -2.16
CA GLU A 219 2.16 -10.26 -3.28
C GLU A 219 2.75 -10.92 -4.54
N VAL A 220 1.99 -11.82 -5.16
CA VAL A 220 2.23 -12.29 -6.52
C VAL A 220 1.38 -11.46 -7.46
N LYS A 221 2.02 -10.74 -8.37
CA LYS A 221 1.38 -9.82 -9.31
C LYS A 221 1.40 -10.44 -10.69
N LEU A 222 0.24 -10.56 -11.31
CA LEU A 222 0.10 -10.92 -12.70
C LEU A 222 -0.25 -9.67 -13.51
N PHE A 223 0.71 -9.24 -14.32
CA PHE A 223 0.54 -8.14 -15.25
C PHE A 223 0.13 -8.66 -16.62
N GLY A 224 -0.72 -7.91 -17.30
CA GLY A 224 -1.06 -8.18 -18.69
C GLY A 224 -1.87 -7.06 -19.34
N PRO A 225 -2.11 -7.13 -20.66
CA PRO A 225 -2.90 -6.13 -21.37
C PRO A 225 -4.31 -6.05 -20.81
N LYS A 226 -4.87 -4.84 -20.70
CA LYS A 226 -6.25 -4.62 -20.23
C LYS A 226 -7.30 -5.35 -21.09
N SER A 227 -7.07 -5.47 -22.40
CA SER A 227 -7.93 -6.23 -23.32
C SER A 227 -7.89 -7.75 -23.10
N GLY A 228 -6.88 -8.26 -22.39
CA GLY A 228 -6.59 -9.68 -22.23
C GLY A 228 -7.21 -10.33 -20.98
N LEU A 229 -8.40 -9.90 -20.56
CA LEU A 229 -9.06 -10.34 -19.33
C LEU A 229 -9.18 -11.87 -19.23
N GLU A 230 -9.66 -12.54 -20.29
CA GLU A 230 -9.86 -13.99 -20.27
C GLU A 230 -8.57 -14.78 -20.02
N VAL A 231 -7.48 -14.35 -20.66
CA VAL A 231 -6.16 -14.98 -20.49
C VAL A 231 -5.64 -14.71 -19.08
N ARG A 232 -5.80 -13.48 -18.57
CA ARG A 232 -5.38 -13.12 -17.22
C ARG A 232 -6.12 -13.93 -16.16
N VAL A 233 -7.43 -14.11 -16.29
CA VAL A 233 -8.22 -14.93 -15.36
C VAL A 233 -7.75 -16.38 -15.37
N LYS A 234 -7.50 -16.97 -16.56
CA LYS A 234 -6.98 -18.34 -16.65
C LYS A 234 -5.61 -18.50 -15.99
N LEU A 235 -4.69 -17.58 -16.26
CA LEU A 235 -3.37 -17.56 -15.64
C LEU A 235 -3.47 -17.38 -14.12
N LEU A 236 -4.33 -16.48 -13.65
CA LEU A 236 -4.56 -16.24 -12.23
C LEU A 236 -5.10 -17.50 -11.53
N GLN A 237 -6.02 -18.23 -12.15
CA GLN A 237 -6.52 -19.51 -11.64
C GLN A 237 -5.40 -20.56 -11.55
N MET A 238 -4.50 -20.62 -12.54
CA MET A 238 -3.35 -21.52 -12.51
C MET A 238 -2.39 -21.16 -11.37
N VAL A 239 -2.05 -19.89 -11.21
CA VAL A 239 -1.19 -19.38 -10.12
C VAL A 239 -1.85 -19.67 -8.76
N HIS A 240 -3.15 -19.38 -8.62
CA HIS A 240 -3.90 -19.66 -7.40
C HIS A 240 -3.86 -21.15 -7.05
N LYS A 241 -4.09 -22.04 -8.02
CA LYS A 241 -4.07 -23.49 -7.79
C LYS A 241 -2.70 -23.99 -7.31
N LEU A 242 -1.61 -23.43 -7.83
CA LEU A 242 -0.25 -23.80 -7.42
C LEU A 242 0.09 -23.33 -6.00
N LEU A 243 -0.54 -22.24 -5.54
CA LEU A 243 -0.26 -21.60 -4.25
C LEU A 243 -1.40 -21.72 -3.24
N GLU A 244 -2.43 -22.53 -3.53
CA GLU A 244 -3.72 -22.53 -2.83
C GLU A 244 -3.60 -22.63 -1.30
N GLY A 245 -2.64 -23.42 -0.82
CA GLY A 245 -2.39 -23.62 0.60
C GLY A 245 -1.91 -22.37 1.34
N ASN A 246 -1.38 -21.38 0.62
CA ASN A 246 -0.75 -20.16 1.13
C ASN A 246 -1.43 -18.87 0.66
N VAL A 247 -2.36 -18.92 -0.30
CA VAL A 247 -3.15 -17.76 -0.71
C VAL A 247 -4.13 -17.37 0.41
N VAL A 248 -4.04 -16.12 0.85
CA VAL A 248 -4.92 -15.55 1.88
C VAL A 248 -6.03 -14.68 1.30
N SER A 249 -5.81 -14.06 0.14
CA SER A 249 -6.81 -13.26 -0.57
C SER A 249 -6.37 -12.98 -2.02
N VAL A 250 -7.30 -12.54 -2.87
CA VAL A 250 -7.06 -12.20 -4.28
C VAL A 250 -7.63 -10.80 -4.55
N ASP A 251 -6.85 -9.94 -5.18
CA ASP A 251 -7.16 -8.56 -5.57
C ASP A 251 -7.58 -7.60 -4.44
N GLU A 252 -7.67 -8.08 -3.21
CA GLU A 252 -7.95 -7.32 -1.99
C GLU A 252 -7.02 -7.73 -0.83
N PRO A 253 -6.71 -6.85 0.12
CA PRO A 253 -6.01 -7.21 1.36
C PRO A 253 -6.74 -8.27 2.19
N MET A 254 -5.98 -9.07 2.95
CA MET A 254 -6.52 -10.16 3.79
C MET A 254 -7.61 -9.71 4.77
N VAL A 255 -7.52 -8.48 5.31
CA VAL A 255 -8.51 -7.97 6.27
C VAL A 255 -9.85 -7.70 5.59
N GLU A 256 -9.86 -7.06 4.43
CA GLU A 256 -11.07 -6.81 3.64
C GLU A 256 -11.72 -8.16 3.27
N HIS A 257 -10.91 -9.14 2.84
CA HIS A 257 -11.39 -10.50 2.57
C HIS A 257 -12.05 -11.16 3.78
N LEU A 258 -11.44 -11.05 4.97
CA LEU A 258 -12.03 -11.55 6.21
C LEU A 258 -13.33 -10.83 6.58
N GLY A 259 -13.41 -9.52 6.35
CA GLY A 259 -14.63 -8.72 6.52
C GLY A 259 -15.77 -9.24 5.65
N HIS A 260 -15.49 -9.50 4.36
CA HIS A 260 -16.46 -10.14 3.45
C HIS A 260 -16.90 -11.51 3.94
N LEU A 261 -15.96 -12.39 4.32
CA LEU A 261 -16.27 -13.73 4.79
C LEU A 261 -17.14 -13.74 6.06
N LEU A 262 -16.86 -12.87 7.03
CA LEU A 262 -17.65 -12.75 8.27
C LEU A 262 -19.05 -12.21 8.00
N SER A 263 -19.14 -11.16 7.17
CA SER A 263 -20.40 -10.52 6.79
C SER A 263 -21.32 -11.50 6.04
N GLU A 264 -20.80 -12.19 5.02
CA GLU A 264 -21.55 -13.18 4.24
C GLU A 264 -22.06 -14.36 5.09
N LYS A 265 -21.31 -14.75 6.12
CA LYS A 265 -21.66 -15.86 7.01
C LYS A 265 -22.41 -15.42 8.26
N HIS A 266 -22.66 -14.12 8.40
CA HIS A 266 -23.28 -13.48 9.56
C HIS A 266 -22.63 -13.89 10.90
N LYS A 267 -21.30 -13.99 10.93
CA LYS A 267 -20.55 -14.42 12.12
C LYS A 267 -20.05 -13.23 12.93
N THR A 268 -20.11 -13.36 14.25
CA THR A 268 -19.53 -12.39 15.19
C THR A 268 -18.19 -12.87 15.74
N LEU A 269 -17.27 -11.93 15.95
CA LEU A 269 -15.90 -12.21 16.39
C LEU A 269 -15.55 -11.39 17.64
N SER A 270 -15.01 -12.04 18.67
CA SER A 270 -14.31 -11.37 19.76
C SER A 270 -12.82 -11.68 19.75
N VAL A 271 -12.01 -10.80 20.33
CA VAL A 271 -10.56 -10.96 20.35
C VAL A 271 -10.02 -10.83 21.77
N SER A 272 -9.02 -11.64 22.11
CA SER A 272 -8.22 -11.45 23.33
C SER A 272 -6.73 -11.57 23.04
N GLU A 273 -5.96 -10.55 23.40
CA GLU A 273 -4.58 -10.40 22.97
C GLU A 273 -3.62 -10.29 24.14
N VAL A 274 -2.59 -11.14 24.15
CA VAL A 274 -1.46 -11.01 25.07
C VAL A 274 -0.22 -10.55 24.31
N SER A 275 0.26 -11.27 23.29
CA SER A 275 1.51 -10.96 22.58
C SER A 275 1.40 -9.78 21.62
N THR A 276 0.23 -9.59 20.99
CA THR A 276 0.00 -8.55 19.98
C THR A 276 -0.33 -7.18 20.58
N LYS A 277 -0.73 -7.12 21.86
CA LYS A 277 -0.97 -5.89 22.65
C LYS A 277 -1.92 -4.88 21.97
N GLY A 278 -3.01 -5.36 21.38
CA GLY A 278 -4.02 -4.54 20.70
C GLY A 278 -3.81 -4.43 19.18
N ALA A 279 -2.66 -4.86 18.67
CA ALA A 279 -2.34 -4.76 17.24
C ALA A 279 -3.18 -5.69 16.36
N LEU A 280 -3.71 -6.81 16.88
CA LEU A 280 -4.64 -7.66 16.15
C LEU A 280 -6.03 -6.99 16.10
N SER A 281 -6.55 -6.51 17.23
CA SER A 281 -7.86 -5.85 17.28
C SER A 281 -7.89 -4.59 16.42
N ALA A 282 -6.86 -3.74 16.50
CA ALA A 282 -6.77 -2.54 15.68
C ALA A 282 -6.63 -2.84 14.18
N TRP A 283 -5.95 -3.94 13.82
CA TRP A 283 -5.78 -4.34 12.44
C TRP A 283 -7.05 -4.96 11.85
N LEU A 284 -7.81 -5.73 12.63
CA LEU A 284 -9.06 -6.30 12.14
C LEU A 284 -10.17 -5.24 12.03
N GLN A 285 -10.27 -4.32 12.99
CA GLN A 285 -11.26 -3.23 12.98
C GLN A 285 -10.88 -2.07 12.03
N SER A 286 -9.80 -2.17 11.25
CA SER A 286 -9.51 -1.15 10.23
C SER A 286 -10.37 -1.29 8.98
N ASP A 287 -11.10 -2.40 8.85
CA ASP A 287 -12.10 -2.65 7.81
C ASP A 287 -13.52 -2.53 8.39
N GLU A 288 -14.41 -1.84 7.68
CA GLU A 288 -15.76 -1.53 8.15
C GLU A 288 -16.65 -2.78 8.28
N ASN A 289 -16.54 -3.73 7.34
CA ASN A 289 -17.33 -4.98 7.41
C ASN A 289 -16.94 -5.80 8.64
N LEU A 290 -15.63 -5.88 8.90
CA LEU A 290 -15.08 -6.61 10.02
C LEU A 290 -15.40 -5.90 11.36
N GLU A 291 -15.29 -4.58 11.42
CA GLU A 291 -15.69 -3.76 12.57
C GLU A 291 -17.17 -3.99 12.94
N ASN A 292 -18.06 -4.05 11.95
CA ASN A 292 -19.49 -4.33 12.18
C ASN A 292 -19.77 -5.74 12.74
N CYS A 293 -18.84 -6.68 12.56
CA CYS A 293 -18.93 -8.04 13.08
C CYS A 293 -18.24 -8.21 14.45
N PHE A 294 -17.60 -7.16 14.97
CA PHE A 294 -16.82 -7.22 16.20
C PHE A 294 -17.69 -7.18 17.45
N GLY A 295 -17.44 -8.12 18.36
CA GLY A 295 -17.97 -8.11 19.72
C GLY A 295 -17.04 -7.30 20.63
N HIS A 296 -16.26 -7.99 21.47
CA HIS A 296 -15.36 -7.33 22.42
C HIS A 296 -13.89 -7.58 22.07
N SER A 297 -13.04 -6.64 22.44
CA SER A 297 -11.58 -6.74 22.36
C SER A 297 -10.96 -6.63 23.75
N TRP A 298 -10.22 -7.65 24.19
CA TRP A 298 -9.50 -7.63 25.47
C TRP A 298 -7.99 -7.59 25.25
N VAL A 299 -7.32 -6.61 25.86
CA VAL A 299 -5.85 -6.52 25.86
C VAL A 299 -5.33 -6.90 27.23
N MET A 300 -4.71 -8.07 27.30
CA MET A 300 -4.28 -8.67 28.56
C MET A 300 -2.82 -8.31 28.86
N ALA A 301 -2.57 -7.91 30.10
CA ALA A 301 -1.21 -7.75 30.60
C ALA A 301 -0.55 -9.13 30.78
N GLU A 302 0.77 -9.18 30.60
CA GLU A 302 1.54 -10.34 31.05
C GLU A 302 1.57 -10.32 32.58
N SER A 303 0.91 -11.29 33.23
CA SER A 303 0.93 -11.40 34.68
C SER A 303 2.36 -11.70 35.13
N LYS A 304 2.99 -10.79 35.89
CA LYS A 304 4.25 -11.10 36.56
C LYS A 304 3.95 -11.93 37.80
N GLY A 305 4.28 -13.22 37.79
CA GLY A 305 4.33 -14.04 39.00
C GLY A 305 3.04 -14.77 39.42
N SER A 306 2.26 -15.28 38.47
CA SER A 306 1.23 -16.28 38.80
C SER A 306 1.76 -17.70 38.51
N ASP A 307 1.35 -18.72 39.26
CA ASP A 307 1.71 -20.13 38.97
C ASP A 307 1.20 -20.60 37.58
N ILE A 308 0.38 -19.80 36.90
CA ILE A 308 -0.02 -19.96 35.50
C ILE A 308 1.19 -19.76 34.55
N ASP A 309 2.27 -19.10 34.98
CA ASP A 309 3.56 -19.04 34.25
C ASP A 309 4.23 -20.41 34.11
N LYS A 310 3.82 -21.43 34.88
CA LYS A 310 4.27 -22.82 34.72
C LYS A 310 3.27 -23.69 33.93
N SER A 311 2.13 -23.13 33.53
CA SER A 311 1.12 -23.87 32.76
C SER A 311 1.52 -23.97 31.29
N ASP A 312 1.09 -25.05 30.64
CA ASP A 312 1.29 -25.23 29.20
C ASP A 312 0.75 -24.01 28.43
N PRO A 313 1.59 -23.27 27.67
CA PRO A 313 1.17 -22.07 26.96
C PRO A 313 -0.06 -22.29 26.06
N LEU A 314 -0.18 -23.49 25.48
CA LEU A 314 -1.31 -23.83 24.63
C LEU A 314 -2.61 -23.95 25.44
N ALA A 315 -2.56 -24.61 26.61
CA ALA A 315 -3.72 -24.79 27.47
C ALA A 315 -4.25 -23.45 27.98
N ALA A 316 -3.36 -22.54 28.40
CA ALA A 316 -3.75 -21.20 28.81
C ALA A 316 -4.41 -20.40 27.67
N THR A 317 -3.90 -20.54 26.44
CA THR A 317 -4.43 -19.85 25.26
C THR A 317 -5.81 -20.37 24.85
N LEU A 318 -6.01 -21.69 24.91
CA LEU A 318 -7.31 -22.32 24.65
C LEU A 318 -8.36 -21.93 25.70
N ALA A 319 -7.99 -22.01 26.99
CA ALA A 319 -8.86 -21.59 28.08
C ALA A 319 -9.30 -20.12 27.95
N LEU A 320 -8.38 -19.24 27.54
CA LEU A 320 -8.71 -17.85 27.23
C LEU A 320 -9.65 -17.76 26.04
N ALA A 321 -9.43 -18.52 24.97
CA ALA A 321 -10.30 -18.50 23.79
C ALA A 321 -11.74 -18.94 24.09
N GLY A 322 -11.92 -20.00 24.89
CA GLY A 322 -13.24 -20.42 25.37
C GLY A 322 -13.91 -19.37 26.23
N ALA A 323 -13.18 -18.82 27.22
CA ALA A 323 -13.69 -17.77 28.09
C ALA A 323 -14.09 -16.50 27.30
N THR A 324 -13.28 -16.08 26.33
CA THR A 324 -13.59 -14.92 25.48
C THR A 324 -14.85 -15.16 24.67
N ARG A 325 -14.98 -16.31 24.01
CA ARG A 325 -16.19 -16.65 23.22
C ARG A 325 -17.45 -16.63 24.09
N GLU A 326 -17.39 -17.29 25.25
CA GLU A 326 -18.52 -17.40 26.18
C GLU A 326 -18.92 -16.04 26.78
N LYS A 327 -17.94 -15.31 27.34
CA LYS A 327 -18.21 -14.06 28.07
C LYS A 327 -18.59 -12.90 27.15
N CYS A 328 -18.11 -12.92 25.91
CA CYS A 328 -18.44 -11.89 24.93
C CYS A 328 -19.68 -12.25 24.10
N ALA A 329 -20.25 -13.46 24.29
CA ALA A 329 -21.41 -13.97 23.56
C ALA A 329 -21.26 -13.88 22.02
N THR A 330 -20.06 -14.12 21.49
CA THR A 330 -19.80 -14.16 20.05
C THR A 330 -19.69 -15.59 19.53
N GLU A 331 -19.91 -15.77 18.23
CA GLU A 331 -19.79 -17.09 17.60
C GLU A 331 -18.34 -17.55 17.53
N LEU A 332 -17.42 -16.62 17.32
CA LEU A 332 -15.99 -16.89 17.19
C LEU A 332 -15.21 -16.07 18.24
N ALA A 333 -14.10 -16.63 18.72
CA ALA A 333 -13.11 -15.87 19.48
C ALA A 333 -11.70 -16.19 19.01
N LEU A 334 -10.91 -15.16 18.72
CA LEU A 334 -9.53 -15.28 18.27
C LEU A 334 -8.58 -14.78 19.36
N VAL A 335 -7.58 -15.58 19.71
CA VAL A 335 -6.71 -15.32 20.87
C VAL A 335 -5.25 -15.43 20.52
N THR A 336 -4.44 -14.49 21.03
CA THR A 336 -2.97 -14.56 21.01
C THR A 336 -2.45 -14.72 22.43
N GLY A 337 -1.69 -15.79 22.69
CA GLY A 337 -1.05 -16.05 23.97
C GLY A 337 0.24 -15.24 24.15
N LYS A 338 1.03 -15.60 25.16
CA LYS A 338 2.31 -14.93 25.47
C LYS A 338 3.34 -15.17 24.38
N LEU A 339 4.29 -14.24 24.26
CA LEU A 339 5.51 -14.42 23.47
C LEU A 339 6.68 -14.53 24.45
N GLU A 340 7.27 -15.72 24.59
CA GLU A 340 8.39 -16.03 25.48
C GLU A 340 9.46 -16.78 24.71
N ASP A 341 10.72 -16.34 24.78
CA ASP A 341 11.86 -16.99 24.11
C ASP A 341 11.60 -17.36 22.64
N LYS A 342 10.97 -16.45 21.88
CA LYS A 342 10.55 -16.59 20.47
C LYS A 342 9.40 -17.57 20.21
N THR A 343 8.82 -18.13 21.27
CA THR A 343 7.68 -19.02 21.22
C THR A 343 6.40 -18.27 21.52
N PHE A 344 5.37 -18.46 20.71
CA PHE A 344 4.04 -17.90 20.94
C PHE A 344 2.95 -18.90 20.63
N SER A 345 1.77 -18.66 21.18
CA SER A 345 0.58 -19.46 20.95
C SER A 345 -0.56 -18.63 20.37
N VAL A 346 -1.40 -19.28 19.57
CA VAL A 346 -2.62 -18.72 19.01
C VAL A 346 -3.74 -19.73 19.16
N ALA A 347 -4.97 -19.26 19.34
CA ALA A 347 -6.15 -20.12 19.36
C ALA A 347 -7.36 -19.47 18.71
N LEU A 348 -8.23 -20.31 18.16
CA LEU A 348 -9.53 -19.95 17.63
C LEU A 348 -10.58 -20.83 18.31
N SER A 349 -11.54 -20.19 18.97
CA SER A 349 -12.69 -20.83 19.59
C SER A 349 -13.91 -20.69 18.69
N THR A 350 -14.56 -21.81 18.37
CA THR A 350 -15.70 -21.90 17.44
C THR A 350 -16.80 -22.78 18.03
N PRO A 351 -18.06 -22.74 17.52
CA PRO A 351 -19.12 -23.62 18.03
C PRO A 351 -18.82 -25.11 17.87
N ALA A 352 -17.95 -25.48 16.92
CA ALA A 352 -17.55 -26.87 16.69
C ALA A 352 -16.44 -27.35 17.67
N GLY A 353 -15.75 -26.41 18.32
CA GLY A 353 -14.61 -26.70 19.18
C GLY A 353 -13.52 -25.63 19.07
N GLU A 354 -12.41 -25.91 19.74
CA GLU A 354 -11.30 -24.99 19.89
C GLU A 354 -10.05 -25.53 19.20
N TRP A 355 -9.43 -24.67 18.41
CA TRP A 355 -8.19 -24.95 17.69
C TRP A 355 -7.09 -24.12 18.31
N GLY A 356 -5.93 -24.73 18.58
CA GLY A 356 -4.80 -23.99 19.12
C GLY A 356 -3.47 -24.51 18.58
N GLN A 357 -2.51 -23.60 18.48
CA GLN A 357 -1.17 -23.90 17.99
C GLN A 357 -0.11 -23.14 18.78
N VAL A 358 1.09 -23.71 18.84
CA VAL A 358 2.30 -23.09 19.38
C VAL A 358 3.36 -23.07 18.27
N PHE A 359 3.95 -21.90 18.06
CA PHE A 359 4.99 -21.67 17.08
C PHE A 359 6.25 -21.09 17.74
N GLU A 360 7.39 -21.44 17.19
CA GLU A 360 8.70 -20.84 17.47
C GLU A 360 9.18 -20.10 16.21
N PHE A 361 9.64 -18.86 16.34
CA PHE A 361 10.23 -18.13 15.21
C PHE A 361 11.59 -18.73 14.80
N HIS A 362 11.81 -18.96 13.51
CA HIS A 362 13.14 -19.36 13.00
C HIS A 362 14.19 -18.25 13.14
N ARG A 363 13.76 -16.97 13.13
CA ARG A 363 14.64 -15.80 13.24
C ARG A 363 14.22 -14.89 14.39
N SER A 364 15.14 -14.05 14.84
CA SER A 364 14.82 -12.98 15.77
C SER A 364 14.13 -11.84 15.02
N TYR A 365 12.91 -11.51 15.43
CA TYR A 365 12.16 -10.36 14.93
C TYR A 365 12.25 -9.21 15.93
N ASN A 366 12.15 -7.97 15.45
CA ASN A 366 11.88 -6.84 16.34
C ASN A 366 10.45 -6.98 16.92
N ARG A 367 10.11 -6.12 17.89
CA ARG A 367 8.81 -6.20 18.57
C ARG A 367 7.62 -6.02 17.63
N GLU A 368 7.70 -5.08 16.70
CA GLU A 368 6.62 -4.77 15.76
C GLU A 368 6.43 -5.90 14.75
N ASP A 369 7.52 -6.39 14.17
CA ASP A 369 7.52 -7.50 13.24
C ASP A 369 6.97 -8.78 13.88
N SER A 370 7.35 -9.05 15.14
CA SER A 370 6.82 -10.20 15.89
C SER A 370 5.30 -10.12 16.00
N ARG A 371 4.76 -8.95 16.36
CA ARG A 371 3.31 -8.73 16.45
C ARG A 371 2.64 -8.91 15.09
N THR A 372 3.26 -8.40 14.03
CA THR A 372 2.76 -8.51 12.65
C THR A 372 2.64 -9.97 12.22
N VAL A 373 3.64 -10.81 12.51
CA VAL A 373 3.53 -12.24 12.18
C VAL A 373 2.47 -12.93 13.04
N ILE A 374 2.45 -12.70 14.36
CA ILE A 374 1.52 -13.37 15.27
C ILE A 374 0.07 -13.05 14.91
N LYS A 375 -0.25 -11.77 14.68
CA LYS A 375 -1.62 -11.36 14.33
C LYS A 375 -2.06 -11.97 13.00
N THR A 376 -1.16 -12.11 12.02
CA THR A 376 -1.50 -12.73 10.74
C THR A 376 -1.69 -14.24 10.85
N VAL A 377 -0.89 -14.95 11.66
CA VAL A 377 -1.14 -16.38 11.93
C VAL A 377 -2.52 -16.57 12.56
N ALA A 378 -2.87 -15.75 13.55
CA ALA A 378 -4.19 -15.79 14.18
C ALA A 378 -5.31 -15.53 13.15
N ALA A 379 -5.18 -14.49 12.33
CA ALA A 379 -6.15 -14.17 11.29
C ALA A 379 -6.25 -15.26 10.20
N ASP A 380 -5.15 -15.97 9.89
CA ASP A 380 -5.18 -17.08 8.92
C ASP A 380 -5.94 -18.29 9.47
N MET A 381 -5.88 -18.57 10.78
CA MET A 381 -6.75 -19.57 11.41
C MET A 381 -8.23 -19.23 11.23
N LEU A 382 -8.60 -17.97 11.48
CA LEU A 382 -9.97 -17.48 11.27
C LEU A 382 -10.39 -17.64 9.81
N ARG A 383 -9.56 -17.19 8.86
CA ARG A 383 -9.82 -17.32 7.42
C ARG A 383 -10.04 -18.78 7.03
N ARG A 384 -9.14 -19.68 7.44
CA ARG A 384 -9.23 -21.12 7.13
C ARG A 384 -10.51 -21.73 7.69
N HIS A 385 -10.94 -21.33 8.88
CA HIS A 385 -12.22 -21.75 9.43
C HIS A 385 -13.39 -21.31 8.55
N LEU A 386 -13.44 -20.03 8.19
CA LEU A 386 -14.54 -19.46 7.39
C LEU A 386 -14.60 -20.07 5.98
N GLU A 387 -13.46 -20.35 5.36
CA GLU A 387 -13.36 -20.96 4.03
C GLU A 387 -13.45 -22.50 4.04
N ASN A 388 -13.58 -23.15 5.21
CA ASN A 388 -13.51 -24.61 5.35
C ASN A 388 -12.21 -25.24 4.82
N LYS A 389 -11.07 -24.55 4.98
CA LYS A 389 -9.74 -25.06 4.65
C LYS A 389 -9.13 -25.84 5.83
N PRO A 390 -8.12 -26.69 5.59
CA PRO A 390 -7.34 -27.30 6.68
C PRO A 390 -6.81 -26.22 7.63
N MET A 391 -7.15 -26.33 8.92
CA MET A 391 -6.89 -25.30 9.95
C MET A 391 -5.40 -24.96 10.08
N PHE A 392 -4.53 -25.97 9.99
CA PHE A 392 -3.13 -25.82 10.35
C PHE A 392 -2.24 -25.60 9.11
N GLY A 393 -2.15 -24.34 8.67
CA GLY A 393 -1.31 -23.91 7.54
C GLY A 393 0.20 -24.03 7.77
N GLN A 394 0.96 -24.22 6.69
CA GLN A 394 2.43 -24.29 6.74
C GLN A 394 3.06 -22.90 6.57
N PHE A 395 4.06 -22.59 7.39
CA PHE A 395 4.76 -21.31 7.39
C PHE A 395 6.27 -21.54 7.42
N THR A 396 7.01 -21.18 6.37
CA THR A 396 8.46 -21.39 6.27
C THR A 396 9.27 -20.60 7.29
N SER A 397 8.73 -19.50 7.82
CA SER A 397 9.37 -18.66 8.83
C SER A 397 9.12 -19.12 10.28
N LEU A 398 8.26 -20.13 10.48
CA LEU A 398 7.83 -20.60 11.80
C LEU A 398 7.99 -22.11 11.92
N LYS A 399 8.45 -22.56 13.09
CA LYS A 399 8.41 -23.96 13.47
C LYS A 399 7.19 -24.20 14.33
N ARG A 400 6.28 -25.07 13.89
CA ARG A 400 5.16 -25.50 14.74
C ARG A 400 5.69 -26.47 15.80
N ILE A 401 5.50 -26.12 17.06
CA ILE A 401 5.93 -26.92 18.21
C ILE A 401 4.80 -27.84 18.69
N LYS A 402 3.57 -27.32 18.68
CA LYS A 402 2.38 -28.05 19.17
C LYS A 402 1.14 -27.59 18.42
N GLU A 403 0.17 -28.49 18.28
CA GLU A 403 -1.18 -28.18 17.83
C GLU A 403 -2.19 -29.04 18.58
N LEU A 404 -3.42 -28.54 18.71
CA LEU A 404 -4.51 -29.24 19.39
C LEU A 404 -5.85 -28.79 18.81
N PHE A 405 -6.76 -29.75 18.67
CA PHE A 405 -8.18 -29.51 18.46
C PHE A 405 -8.97 -30.15 19.61
N ILE A 406 -9.81 -29.36 20.28
CA ILE A 406 -10.70 -29.84 21.33
C ILE A 406 -12.14 -29.70 20.81
N PRO A 407 -12.84 -30.81 20.49
CA PRO A 407 -14.22 -30.73 20.00
C PRO A 407 -15.16 -30.24 21.11
N ASN A 408 -16.23 -29.55 20.72
CA ASN A 408 -17.21 -29.01 21.67
C ASN A 408 -17.93 -30.08 22.52
N SER A 409 -17.85 -31.37 22.16
CA SER A 409 -18.38 -32.46 22.98
C SER A 409 -17.54 -32.77 24.23
N VAL A 410 -16.34 -32.19 24.33
CA VAL A 410 -15.38 -32.42 25.43
C VAL A 410 -15.16 -31.15 26.27
N LEU A 411 -15.65 -30.00 25.79
CA LEU A 411 -15.69 -28.72 26.49
C LEU A 411 -17.01 -28.61 27.27
#